data_AF-A0A3B1CQD4-F1
#
_entry.id   AF-A0A3B1CQD4-F1
#
_cell.length_a   1.000
_cell.length_b   1.000
_cell.length_c   1.000
_cell.angle_alpha   90.00
_cell.angle_beta   90.00
_cell.angle_gamma   90.00
#
_symmetry.space_group_name_H-M   'P 1'
#
loop_
_entity.id
_entity.type
_entity.pdbx_description
1 polymer ?
#
loop_
_entity_poly.entity_id
_entity_poly.type
_entity_poly.pdbx_seq_one_letter_code
_entity_poly.pdbx_strand_id
1 'polypeptide(L)'
;MAIDDKELEDFMPATELNWTDDAVERMKNVPFFVRKAVIRGIEQFAKEKNIETVDDAVVSRARQEREGAAVQNAQAKRAAEARAQSGEGEKEVKRQFVNFCFYKLDPAFRRLPEAEREKGKQEFLDVLEDYDTNDDMIVLSYSMVGIRPDTDIMLWRISYELEKFQEMSTRIFKTGLGKYLETTYSYLSQTKRSMYQDMLNPEHEEDRTHIIPGKAKYLFIYPFVKTREWYMLTKFTRQGIMDEHIYVGNKYPSVKLNTSYSFGIDDYEFVVAFETDYPSDFVDLVMELRETQGSLYVKEDTPIFTCIAQSLEDAVNSLGC
;
A
#
# COMPACT_ATOMS: atom_id res chain seq x y z
N MET A 1 -8.57 -18.43 34.96
CA MET A 1 -9.72 -17.87 34.24
C MET A 1 -10.28 -18.99 33.39
N ALA A 2 -11.56 -19.32 33.55
CA ALA A 2 -12.20 -20.32 32.68
C ALA A 2 -12.26 -19.73 31.27
N ILE A 3 -11.74 -20.46 30.29
CA ILE A 3 -11.85 -20.10 28.88
C ILE A 3 -13.34 -20.16 28.54
N ASP A 4 -13.88 -19.10 27.93
CA ASP A 4 -15.27 -19.03 27.50
C ASP A 4 -15.53 -20.15 26.47
N ASP A 5 -16.65 -20.88 26.58
CA ASP A 5 -17.00 -21.97 25.65
C ASP A 5 -17.07 -21.46 24.19
N LYS A 6 -17.32 -20.17 23.98
CA LYS A 6 -17.21 -19.50 22.67
C LYS A 6 -15.77 -19.37 22.15
N GLU A 7 -14.80 -19.09 23.01
CA GLU A 7 -13.39 -19.03 22.63
C GLU A 7 -12.85 -20.42 22.25
N LEU A 8 -13.41 -21.49 22.82
CA LEU A 8 -13.12 -22.87 22.46
C LEU A 8 -13.71 -23.28 21.10
N GLU A 9 -14.93 -22.83 20.76
CA GLU A 9 -15.51 -23.03 19.42
C GLU A 9 -14.78 -22.24 18.32
N ASP A 10 -14.24 -21.06 18.64
CA ASP A 10 -13.36 -20.29 17.73
C ASP A 10 -11.94 -20.89 17.64
N PHE A 11 -11.51 -21.64 18.66
CA PHE A 11 -10.20 -22.26 18.70
C PHE A 11 -10.09 -23.43 17.70
N MET A 12 -11.04 -24.36 17.75
CA MET A 12 -11.24 -25.42 16.77
C MET A 12 -12.73 -25.56 16.48
N PRO A 13 -13.18 -25.37 15.22
CA PRO A 13 -14.55 -25.67 14.85
C PRO A 13 -14.83 -27.16 15.06
N ALA A 14 -16.11 -27.52 15.21
CA ALA A 14 -16.53 -28.92 15.23
C ALA A 14 -15.90 -29.69 14.05
N THR A 15 -15.07 -30.68 14.39
CA THR A 15 -14.36 -31.55 13.44
C THR A 15 -15.17 -32.82 13.24
N GLU A 16 -15.20 -33.32 12.01
CA GLU A 16 -15.87 -34.57 11.65
C GLU A 16 -14.94 -35.78 11.74
N LEU A 17 -13.63 -35.56 11.84
CA LEU A 17 -12.60 -36.60 11.97
C LEU A 17 -11.83 -36.48 13.30
N ASN A 18 -11.10 -37.54 13.68
CA ASN A 18 -10.22 -37.50 14.85
C ASN A 18 -8.94 -36.73 14.52
N TRP A 19 -8.50 -35.83 15.40
CA TRP A 19 -7.24 -35.09 15.25
C TRP A 19 -6.28 -35.44 16.38
N THR A 20 -4.99 -35.62 16.06
CA THR A 20 -3.95 -35.78 17.09
C THR A 20 -3.61 -34.44 17.76
N ASP A 21 -3.16 -34.47 19.01
CA ASP A 21 -2.81 -33.26 19.78
C ASP A 21 -1.80 -32.35 19.04
N ASP A 22 -0.78 -32.94 18.41
CA ASP A 22 0.24 -32.19 17.64
C ASP A 22 -0.38 -31.47 16.42
N ALA A 23 -1.35 -32.09 15.75
CA ALA A 23 -2.07 -31.51 14.61
C ALA A 23 -3.00 -30.36 15.05
N VAL A 24 -3.65 -30.51 16.20
CA VAL A 24 -4.46 -29.46 16.83
C VAL A 24 -3.60 -28.28 17.25
N GLU A 25 -2.43 -28.55 17.86
CA GLU A 25 -1.48 -27.52 18.25
C GLU A 25 -0.96 -26.72 17.04
N ARG A 26 -0.74 -27.39 15.91
CA ARG A 26 -0.36 -26.70 14.67
C ARG A 26 -1.46 -25.78 14.13
N MET A 27 -2.74 -26.08 14.37
CA MET A 27 -3.85 -25.19 13.99
C MET A 27 -3.86 -23.89 14.80
N LYS A 28 -3.23 -23.85 15.99
CA LYS A 28 -3.07 -22.62 16.76
C LYS A 28 -2.29 -21.55 16.00
N ASN A 29 -1.33 -21.99 15.17
CA ASN A 29 -0.51 -21.11 14.33
C ASN A 29 -1.24 -20.62 13.07
N VAL A 30 -2.43 -21.16 12.78
CA VAL A 30 -3.28 -20.68 11.69
C VAL A 30 -4.15 -19.54 12.23
N PRO A 31 -4.19 -18.36 11.58
CA PRO A 31 -4.99 -17.24 12.05
C PRO A 31 -6.48 -17.62 12.18
N PHE A 32 -7.12 -17.25 13.30
CA PHE A 32 -8.45 -17.75 13.68
C PHE A 32 -9.52 -17.53 12.60
N PHE A 33 -9.48 -16.38 11.90
CA PHE A 33 -10.46 -15.99 10.87
C PHE A 33 -10.39 -16.85 9.58
N VAL A 34 -9.25 -17.51 9.29
CA VAL A 34 -9.13 -18.49 8.19
C VAL A 34 -9.08 -19.94 8.68
N ARG A 35 -8.87 -20.16 9.97
CA ARG A 35 -8.68 -21.48 10.59
C ARG A 35 -9.81 -22.45 10.27
N LYS A 36 -11.07 -21.99 10.30
CA LYS A 36 -12.25 -22.82 9.95
C LYS A 36 -12.21 -23.34 8.51
N ALA A 37 -11.79 -22.51 7.55
CA ALA A 37 -11.68 -22.91 6.15
C ALA A 37 -10.48 -23.84 5.91
N VAL A 38 -9.39 -23.65 6.67
CA VAL A 38 -8.22 -24.54 6.63
C VAL A 38 -8.57 -25.92 7.18
N ILE A 39 -9.21 -26.00 8.35
CA ILE A 39 -9.61 -27.26 8.99
C ILE A 39 -10.56 -28.06 8.11
N ARG A 40 -11.63 -27.43 7.59
CA ARG A 40 -12.54 -28.08 6.62
C ARG A 40 -11.80 -28.64 5.40
N GLY A 41 -10.80 -27.90 4.92
CA GLY A 41 -9.95 -28.32 3.82
C GLY A 41 -9.12 -29.56 4.10
N ILE A 42 -8.55 -29.63 5.29
CA ILE A 42 -7.74 -30.77 5.75
C ILE A 42 -8.63 -31.99 5.96
N GLU A 43 -9.83 -31.82 6.54
CA GLU A 43 -10.78 -32.92 6.70
C GLU A 43 -11.31 -33.45 5.38
N GLN A 44 -11.58 -32.57 4.41
CA GLN A 44 -11.96 -32.99 3.07
C GLN A 44 -10.86 -33.81 2.42
N PHE A 45 -9.60 -33.35 2.50
CA PHE A 45 -8.45 -34.11 2.02
C PHE A 45 -8.33 -35.48 2.70
N ALA A 46 -8.49 -35.52 4.02
CA ALA A 46 -8.42 -36.77 4.78
C ALA A 46 -9.53 -37.74 4.35
N LYS A 47 -10.77 -37.27 4.17
CA LYS A 47 -11.88 -38.08 3.64
C LYS A 47 -11.60 -38.60 2.23
N GLU A 48 -11.11 -37.76 1.33
CA GLU A 48 -10.78 -38.15 -0.05
C GLU A 48 -9.69 -39.22 -0.11
N LYS A 49 -8.75 -39.21 0.85
CA LYS A 49 -7.69 -40.22 0.96
C LYS A 49 -8.05 -41.39 1.91
N ASN A 50 -9.29 -41.47 2.40
CA ASN A 50 -9.75 -42.46 3.38
C ASN A 50 -8.89 -42.52 4.65
N ILE A 51 -8.53 -41.37 5.20
CA ILE A 51 -7.74 -41.22 6.42
C ILE A 51 -8.68 -40.88 7.57
N GLU A 52 -8.72 -41.74 8.60
CA GLU A 52 -9.64 -41.60 9.74
C GLU A 52 -9.11 -40.66 10.84
N THR A 53 -7.78 -40.50 10.93
CA THR A 53 -7.13 -39.64 11.93
C THR A 53 -6.19 -38.64 11.26
N VAL A 54 -6.42 -37.35 11.52
CA VAL A 54 -5.61 -36.24 11.05
C VAL A 54 -4.42 -36.04 11.99
N ASP A 55 -3.25 -36.52 11.55
CA ASP A 55 -1.96 -36.27 12.18
C ASP A 55 -1.20 -35.12 11.50
N ASP A 56 -0.06 -34.72 12.06
CA ASP A 56 0.77 -33.64 11.50
C ASP A 56 1.21 -33.91 10.04
N ALA A 57 1.44 -35.18 9.69
CA ALA A 57 1.82 -35.57 8.33
C ALA A 57 0.65 -35.43 7.35
N VAL A 58 -0.59 -35.66 7.78
CA VAL A 58 -1.81 -35.40 7.01
C VAL A 58 -1.97 -33.90 6.79
N VAL A 59 -1.78 -33.07 7.82
CA VAL A 59 -1.82 -31.60 7.70
C VAL A 59 -0.77 -31.11 6.68
N SER A 60 0.46 -31.61 6.76
CA SER A 60 1.54 -31.28 5.83
C SER A 60 1.22 -31.69 4.38
N ARG A 61 0.69 -32.90 4.17
CA ARG A 61 0.32 -33.40 2.83
C ARG A 61 -0.87 -32.65 2.25
N ALA A 62 -1.89 -32.36 3.06
CA ALA A 62 -3.05 -31.57 2.65
C ALA A 62 -2.63 -30.17 2.19
N ARG A 63 -1.68 -29.55 2.88
CA ARG A 63 -1.09 -28.28 2.49
C ARG A 63 -0.31 -28.37 1.17
N GLN A 64 0.56 -29.38 1.02
CA GLN A 64 1.33 -29.57 -0.22
C GLN A 64 0.44 -29.85 -1.44
N GLU A 65 -0.62 -30.65 -1.28
CA GLU A 65 -1.56 -30.94 -2.37
C GLU A 65 -2.38 -29.70 -2.75
N ARG A 66 -2.83 -28.91 -1.76
CA ARG A 66 -3.46 -27.60 -2.00
C ARG A 66 -2.51 -26.62 -2.69
N GLU A 67 -1.25 -26.56 -2.27
CA GLU A 67 -0.21 -25.74 -2.93
C GLU A 67 0.00 -26.18 -4.38
N GLY A 68 0.07 -27.50 -4.64
CA GLY A 68 0.19 -28.07 -5.98
C GLY A 68 -1.04 -27.78 -6.87
N ALA A 69 -2.25 -27.98 -6.35
CA ALA A 69 -3.50 -27.68 -7.04
C ALA A 69 -3.66 -26.18 -7.32
N ALA A 70 -3.25 -25.31 -6.39
CA ALA A 70 -3.25 -23.87 -6.58
C ALA A 70 -2.26 -23.43 -7.67
N VAL A 71 -1.08 -24.05 -7.75
CA VAL A 71 -0.11 -23.81 -8.82
C VAL A 71 -0.68 -24.23 -10.17
N GLN A 72 -1.30 -25.41 -10.26
CA GLN A 72 -1.95 -25.90 -11.48
C GLN A 72 -3.12 -25.00 -11.90
N ASN A 73 -3.96 -24.57 -10.95
CA ASN A 73 -5.05 -23.64 -11.22
C ASN A 73 -4.54 -22.26 -11.65
N ALA A 74 -3.44 -21.76 -11.08
CA ALA A 74 -2.83 -20.50 -11.50
C ALA A 74 -2.23 -20.60 -12.92
N GLN A 75 -1.65 -21.74 -13.28
CA GLN A 75 -1.17 -22.02 -14.64
C GLN A 75 -2.34 -22.15 -15.62
N ALA A 76 -3.41 -22.85 -15.25
CA ALA A 76 -4.62 -22.99 -16.04
C ALA A 76 -5.33 -21.65 -16.22
N LYS A 77 -5.41 -20.83 -15.17
CA LYS A 77 -5.96 -19.47 -15.24
C LYS A 77 -5.11 -18.58 -16.15
N ARG A 78 -3.78 -18.60 -16.03
CA ARG A 78 -2.89 -17.88 -16.96
C ARG A 78 -3.04 -18.35 -18.40
N ALA A 79 -3.19 -19.65 -18.63
CA ALA A 79 -3.42 -20.21 -19.96
C ALA A 79 -4.80 -19.84 -20.51
N ALA A 80 -5.82 -19.76 -19.66
CA ALA A 80 -7.16 -19.32 -20.01
C ALA A 80 -7.22 -17.81 -20.26
N GLU A 81 -6.56 -16.99 -19.43
CA GLU A 81 -6.38 -15.54 -19.62
C GLU A 81 -5.61 -15.26 -20.91
N ALA A 82 -4.51 -15.98 -21.18
CA ALA A 82 -3.77 -15.86 -22.44
C ALA A 82 -4.59 -16.29 -23.68
N ARG A 83 -5.51 -17.26 -23.53
CA ARG A 83 -6.45 -17.65 -24.59
C ARG A 83 -7.59 -16.63 -24.74
N ALA A 84 -8.11 -16.05 -23.66
CA ALA A 84 -9.15 -15.04 -23.68
C ALA A 84 -8.63 -13.70 -24.26
N GLN A 85 -7.40 -13.31 -23.93
CA GLN A 85 -6.70 -12.14 -24.50
C GLN A 85 -6.44 -12.24 -26.00
N SER A 86 -6.54 -13.45 -26.59
CA SER A 86 -6.38 -13.65 -28.03
C SER A 86 -7.66 -13.37 -28.85
N GLY A 87 -8.82 -13.20 -28.20
CA GLY A 87 -10.13 -13.04 -28.85
C GLY A 87 -10.82 -11.69 -28.65
N GLU A 88 -10.50 -10.96 -27.58
CA GLU A 88 -11.00 -9.61 -27.31
C GLU A 88 -9.80 -8.70 -27.08
N GLY A 89 -9.64 -7.65 -27.89
CA GLY A 89 -8.55 -6.70 -27.71
C GLY A 89 -8.59 -6.14 -26.29
N GLU A 90 -7.56 -6.44 -25.48
CA GLU A 90 -7.41 -5.82 -24.17
C GLU A 90 -7.52 -4.31 -24.34
N LYS A 91 -8.51 -3.69 -23.70
CA LYS A 91 -8.43 -2.25 -23.47
C LYS A 91 -7.22 -2.05 -22.56
N GLU A 92 -6.14 -1.56 -23.15
CA GLU A 92 -4.92 -1.25 -22.44
C GLU A 92 -5.25 -0.27 -21.30
N VAL A 93 -5.23 -0.74 -20.06
CA VAL A 93 -5.46 0.12 -18.89
C VAL A 93 -4.22 0.99 -18.75
N LYS A 94 -4.32 2.24 -19.21
CA LYS A 94 -3.26 3.23 -19.08
C LYS A 94 -2.95 3.41 -17.60
N ARG A 95 -1.68 3.24 -17.22
CA ARG A 95 -1.22 3.35 -15.83
C ARG A 95 -0.70 4.76 -15.57
N GLN A 96 -0.95 5.26 -14.37
CA GLN A 96 -0.47 6.57 -13.95
C GLN A 96 0.91 6.44 -13.30
N PHE A 97 1.82 7.31 -13.68
CA PHE A 97 2.99 7.61 -12.87
C PHE A 97 2.57 8.45 -11.67
N VAL A 98 3.19 8.18 -10.54
CA VAL A 98 2.92 8.82 -9.26
C VAL A 98 4.24 9.30 -8.69
N ASN A 99 4.29 10.57 -8.34
CA ASN A 99 5.44 11.17 -7.71
C ASN A 99 5.07 11.93 -6.44
N PHE A 100 5.84 11.70 -5.38
CA PHE A 100 5.76 12.47 -4.13
C PHE A 100 7.06 13.27 -4.00
N CYS A 101 7.00 14.58 -4.22
CA CYS A 101 8.16 15.46 -4.23
C CYS A 101 8.16 16.36 -2.99
N PHE A 102 9.24 16.33 -2.22
CA PHE A 102 9.36 16.97 -0.92
C PHE A 102 10.38 18.11 -1.00
N TYR A 103 10.01 19.28 -0.48
CA TYR A 103 10.87 20.46 -0.50
C TYR A 103 11.10 21.04 0.89
N LYS A 104 12.33 21.46 1.14
CA LYS A 104 12.72 22.28 2.29
C LYS A 104 12.97 23.72 1.84
N LEU A 105 12.44 24.68 2.59
CA LEU A 105 12.71 26.09 2.34
C LEU A 105 14.01 26.53 3.03
N ASP A 106 14.93 27.12 2.27
CA ASP A 106 16.08 27.82 2.82
C ASP A 106 15.60 29.03 3.67
N PRO A 107 15.99 29.11 4.96
CA PRO A 107 15.67 30.26 5.82
C PRO A 107 16.06 31.63 5.25
N ALA A 108 16.97 31.70 4.27
CA ALA A 108 17.34 32.92 3.56
C ALA A 108 16.16 33.60 2.88
N PHE A 109 15.20 32.83 2.35
CA PHE A 109 14.01 33.37 1.71
C PHE A 109 13.18 34.25 2.65
N ARG A 110 13.04 33.82 3.91
CA ARG A 110 12.28 34.56 4.94
C ARG A 110 12.85 35.94 5.26
N ARG A 111 14.14 36.16 4.95
CA ARG A 111 14.88 37.41 5.22
C ARG A 111 14.85 38.39 4.04
N LEU A 112 14.30 38.00 2.89
CA LEU A 112 14.15 38.89 1.74
C LEU A 112 13.09 39.99 2.01
N PRO A 113 13.15 41.12 1.29
CA PRO A 113 12.08 42.11 1.31
C PRO A 113 10.72 41.49 0.98
N GLU A 114 9.67 41.94 1.66
CA GLU A 114 8.31 41.40 1.51
C GLU A 114 7.85 41.36 0.04
N ALA A 115 8.08 42.43 -0.72
CA ALA A 115 7.74 42.49 -2.14
C ALA A 115 8.45 41.40 -3.00
N GLU A 116 9.68 41.02 -2.65
CA GLU A 116 10.38 39.93 -3.36
C GLU A 116 9.84 38.56 -2.97
N ARG A 117 9.48 38.37 -1.70
CA ARG A 117 8.86 37.13 -1.22
C ARG A 117 7.50 36.92 -1.87
N GLU A 118 6.62 37.93 -1.85
CA GLU A 118 5.30 37.87 -2.48
C GLU A 118 5.39 37.58 -3.97
N LYS A 119 6.30 38.27 -4.68
CA LYS A 119 6.53 37.99 -6.10
C LYS A 119 7.00 36.55 -6.32
N GLY A 120 7.95 36.06 -5.52
CA GLY A 120 8.45 34.69 -5.63
C GLY A 120 7.40 33.62 -5.33
N LYS A 121 6.51 33.87 -4.36
CA LYS A 121 5.35 33.02 -4.06
C LYS A 121 4.36 33.01 -5.22
N GLN A 122 4.01 34.17 -5.77
CA GLN A 122 3.09 34.28 -6.89
C GLN A 122 3.63 33.55 -8.13
N GLU A 123 4.89 33.79 -8.51
CA GLU A 123 5.52 33.08 -9.65
C GLU A 123 5.49 31.55 -9.48
N PHE A 124 5.61 31.06 -8.24
CA PHE A 124 5.53 29.63 -7.93
C PHE A 124 4.09 29.11 -8.03
N LEU A 125 3.12 29.83 -7.48
CA LEU A 125 1.69 29.49 -7.58
C LEU A 125 1.22 29.47 -9.03
N ASP A 126 1.60 30.47 -9.84
CA ASP A 126 1.27 30.55 -11.26
C ASP A 126 1.72 29.28 -12.01
N VAL A 127 2.90 28.74 -11.67
CA VAL A 127 3.38 27.48 -12.25
C VAL A 127 2.51 26.29 -11.81
N LEU A 128 2.11 26.22 -10.54
CA LEU A 128 1.28 25.11 -10.05
C LEU A 128 -0.13 25.13 -10.65
N GLU A 129 -0.77 26.30 -10.68
CA GLU A 129 -2.12 26.52 -11.22
C GLU A 129 -2.18 26.20 -12.73
N ASP A 130 -1.12 26.53 -13.48
CA ASP A 130 -0.99 26.12 -14.88
C ASP A 130 -1.07 24.59 -15.06
N TYR A 131 -0.52 23.78 -14.14
CA TYR A 131 -0.61 22.33 -14.24
C TYR A 131 -1.93 21.78 -13.71
N ASP A 132 -2.53 22.43 -12.72
CA ASP A 132 -3.83 22.05 -12.17
C ASP A 132 -4.98 22.28 -13.18
N THR A 133 -4.87 23.33 -14.00
CA THR A 133 -5.91 23.69 -14.98
C THR A 133 -5.83 22.94 -16.31
N ASN A 134 -4.68 22.37 -16.67
CA ASN A 134 -4.44 21.81 -18.00
C ASN A 134 -4.82 20.32 -18.16
N ASP A 135 -5.47 19.69 -17.17
CA ASP A 135 -5.87 18.26 -17.13
C ASP A 135 -4.74 17.21 -17.39
N ASP A 136 -3.51 17.66 -17.67
CA ASP A 136 -2.34 16.84 -17.98
C ASP A 136 -1.80 16.07 -16.75
N MET A 137 -2.05 16.59 -15.55
CA MET A 137 -1.52 16.10 -14.30
C MET A 137 -2.39 16.53 -13.13
N ILE A 138 -2.58 15.64 -12.16
CA ILE A 138 -3.16 15.99 -10.85
C ILE A 138 -2.02 16.46 -9.95
N VAL A 139 -2.20 17.62 -9.31
CA VAL A 139 -1.24 18.18 -8.36
C VAL A 139 -1.96 18.47 -7.05
N LEU A 140 -1.51 17.85 -5.96
CA LEU A 140 -1.98 18.15 -4.61
C LEU A 140 -0.84 18.64 -3.74
N SER A 141 -1.15 19.61 -2.88
CA SER A 141 -0.20 20.21 -1.94
C SER A 141 -0.47 19.81 -0.50
N TYR A 142 0.62 19.57 0.22
CA TYR A 142 0.58 19.28 1.64
C TYR A 142 1.69 20.04 2.38
N SER A 143 1.39 20.45 3.60
CA SER A 143 2.36 21.07 4.49
C SER A 143 2.82 20.09 5.56
N MET A 144 4.10 20.20 5.89
CA MET A 144 4.79 19.47 6.97
C MET A 144 5.49 20.44 7.93
N VAL A 145 5.26 21.75 7.77
CA VAL A 145 5.84 22.79 8.61
C VAL A 145 5.51 22.52 10.07
N GLY A 146 6.56 22.40 10.90
CA GLY A 146 6.42 22.13 12.34
C GLY A 146 6.17 20.65 12.70
N ILE A 147 6.04 19.75 11.71
CA ILE A 147 5.87 18.31 11.94
C ILE A 147 7.21 17.58 11.81
N ARG A 148 7.98 17.89 10.76
CA ARG A 148 9.28 17.25 10.49
C ARG A 148 10.33 18.34 10.18
N PRO A 149 11.60 18.19 10.62
CA PRO A 149 12.57 19.29 10.52
C PRO A 149 13.16 19.51 9.12
N ASP A 150 13.21 18.47 8.30
CA ASP A 150 13.97 18.42 7.04
C ASP A 150 13.09 18.56 5.78
N THR A 151 11.78 18.77 5.93
CA THR A 151 10.90 19.05 4.80
C THR A 151 9.73 19.92 5.25
N ASP A 152 9.31 20.84 4.40
CA ASP A 152 8.29 21.85 4.73
C ASP A 152 7.03 21.67 3.88
N ILE A 153 7.17 21.38 2.58
CA ILE A 153 6.05 21.15 1.65
C ILE A 153 6.24 19.89 0.84
N MET A 154 5.14 19.25 0.46
CA MET A 154 5.13 18.09 -0.42
C MET A 154 4.11 18.29 -1.53
N LEU A 155 4.50 17.96 -2.76
CA LEU A 155 3.63 17.90 -3.92
C LEU A 155 3.40 16.44 -4.32
N TRP A 156 2.14 16.01 -4.29
CA TRP A 156 1.72 14.74 -4.84
C TRP A 156 1.27 14.96 -6.29
N ARG A 157 2.04 14.40 -7.22
CA ARG A 157 1.89 14.59 -8.66
C ARG A 157 1.52 13.28 -9.33
N ILE A 158 0.47 13.28 -10.14
CA ILE A 158 0.00 12.08 -10.84
C ILE A 158 -0.21 12.42 -12.30
N SER A 159 0.50 11.74 -13.21
CA SER A 159 0.39 11.97 -14.64
C SER A 159 0.51 10.65 -15.41
N TYR A 160 0.09 10.67 -16.67
CA TYR A 160 0.33 9.56 -17.60
C TYR A 160 1.67 9.67 -18.33
N GLU A 161 2.39 10.78 -18.18
CA GLU A 161 3.67 11.06 -18.81
C GLU A 161 4.70 11.44 -17.74
N LEU A 162 5.87 10.80 -17.77
CA LEU A 162 6.92 10.99 -16.77
C LEU A 162 7.56 12.38 -16.89
N GLU A 163 7.75 12.82 -18.13
CA GLU A 163 8.42 14.05 -18.53
C GLU A 163 7.76 15.29 -17.91
N LYS A 164 6.44 15.25 -17.70
CA LYS A 164 5.67 16.32 -17.05
C LYS A 164 6.20 16.66 -15.65
N PHE A 165 6.66 15.66 -14.89
CA PHE A 165 7.28 15.91 -13.58
C PHE A 165 8.60 16.68 -13.70
N GLN A 166 9.42 16.37 -14.70
CA GLN A 166 10.69 17.05 -14.95
C GLN A 166 10.47 18.47 -15.46
N GLU A 167 9.53 18.66 -16.38
CA GLU A 167 9.15 19.98 -16.91
C GLU A 167 8.64 20.90 -15.80
N MET A 168 7.68 20.42 -14.99
CA MET A 168 7.13 21.17 -13.86
C MET A 168 8.21 21.55 -12.87
N SER A 169 9.07 20.61 -12.46
CA SER A 169 10.16 20.88 -11.51
C SER A 169 11.14 21.94 -12.07
N THR A 170 11.44 21.86 -13.37
CA THR A 170 12.32 22.83 -14.04
C THR A 170 11.71 24.24 -14.07
N ARG A 171 10.38 24.34 -14.24
CA ARG A 171 9.67 25.63 -14.16
C ARG A 171 9.65 26.17 -12.74
N ILE A 172 9.36 25.31 -11.75
CA ILE A 172 9.40 25.66 -10.32
C ILE A 172 10.76 26.25 -9.95
N PHE A 173 11.88 25.61 -10.30
CA PHE A 173 13.21 26.10 -9.92
C PHE A 173 13.61 27.44 -10.57
N LYS A 174 12.89 27.90 -11.60
CA LYS A 174 13.12 29.22 -12.21
C LYS A 174 12.45 30.36 -11.45
N THR A 175 11.48 30.07 -10.59
CA THR A 175 10.72 31.09 -9.84
C THR A 175 11.54 31.70 -8.71
N GLY A 176 11.11 32.85 -8.20
CA GLY A 176 11.72 33.51 -7.05
C GLY A 176 11.79 32.61 -5.81
N LEU A 177 10.69 31.92 -5.48
CA LEU A 177 10.64 30.95 -4.37
C LEU A 177 11.44 29.68 -4.67
N GLY A 178 11.34 29.14 -5.89
CA GLY A 178 11.99 27.88 -6.27
C GLY A 178 13.52 27.89 -6.14
N LYS A 179 14.16 29.05 -6.23
CA LYS A 179 15.61 29.23 -5.98
C LYS A 179 16.03 28.93 -4.54
N TYR A 180 15.09 28.93 -3.61
CA TYR A 180 15.29 28.67 -2.19
C TYR A 180 14.66 27.34 -1.74
N LEU A 181 14.17 26.52 -2.68
CA LEU A 181 13.64 25.20 -2.38
C LEU A 181 14.70 24.13 -2.66
N GLU A 182 15.06 23.38 -1.62
CA GLU A 182 15.86 22.17 -1.74
C GLU A 182 14.92 20.96 -1.86
N THR A 183 15.14 20.10 -2.86
CA THR A 183 14.39 18.83 -2.96
C THR A 183 15.02 17.80 -2.04
N THR A 184 14.38 17.50 -0.92
CA THR A 184 14.94 16.60 0.10
C THR A 184 14.61 15.13 -0.15
N TYR A 185 13.43 14.87 -0.71
CA TYR A 185 13.01 13.53 -1.13
C TYR A 185 12.18 13.62 -2.41
N SER A 186 12.25 12.58 -3.25
CA SER A 186 11.38 12.42 -4.41
C SER A 186 11.16 10.95 -4.66
N TYR A 187 9.95 10.45 -4.44
CA TYR A 187 9.60 9.06 -4.71
C TYR A 187 8.86 8.95 -6.03
N LEU A 188 9.37 8.14 -6.96
CA LEU A 188 8.75 7.83 -8.25
C LEU A 188 8.17 6.42 -8.21
N SER A 189 6.94 6.27 -8.68
CA SER A 189 6.24 4.98 -8.71
C SER A 189 5.15 4.98 -9.79
N GLN A 190 4.50 3.85 -9.99
CA GLN A 190 3.43 3.68 -10.97
C GLN A 190 2.26 2.88 -10.40
N THR A 191 1.04 3.22 -10.81
CA THR A 191 -0.15 2.43 -10.46
C THR A 191 -0.09 1.05 -11.12
N LYS A 192 -0.55 0.03 -10.40
CA LYS A 192 -0.61 -1.34 -10.90
C LYS A 192 -1.69 -2.09 -10.13
N ARG A 193 -2.45 -2.94 -10.83
CA ARG A 193 -3.39 -3.85 -10.19
C ARG A 193 -2.67 -4.73 -9.17
N SER A 194 -3.29 -4.90 -8.00
CA SER A 194 -2.79 -5.78 -6.94
C SER A 194 -2.56 -7.20 -7.46
N MET A 195 -1.52 -7.87 -6.95
CA MET A 195 -1.32 -9.30 -7.20
C MET A 195 -2.09 -10.20 -6.22
N TYR A 196 -2.59 -9.61 -5.13
CA TYR A 196 -3.29 -10.29 -4.04
C TYR A 196 -4.73 -9.82 -3.98
N GLN A 197 -5.64 -10.79 -3.99
CA GLN A 197 -7.08 -10.55 -3.94
C GLN A 197 -7.54 -10.27 -2.52
N ASP A 198 -8.31 -9.20 -2.36
CA ASP A 198 -9.12 -9.00 -1.16
C ASP A 198 -10.42 -9.80 -1.30
N MET A 199 -10.49 -10.94 -0.60
CA MET A 199 -11.66 -11.80 -0.60
C MET A 199 -12.83 -11.23 0.21
N LEU A 200 -12.55 -10.28 1.12
CA LEU A 200 -13.57 -9.64 1.97
C LEU A 200 -14.21 -8.45 1.25
N ASN A 201 -13.45 -7.79 0.37
CA ASN A 201 -13.94 -6.65 -0.40
C ASN A 201 -13.39 -6.65 -1.85
N PRO A 202 -13.95 -7.47 -2.75
CA PRO A 202 -13.43 -7.60 -4.12
C PRO A 202 -13.49 -6.31 -4.95
N GLU A 203 -14.45 -5.42 -4.68
CA GLU A 203 -14.62 -4.15 -5.41
C GLU A 203 -13.48 -3.15 -5.13
N HIS A 204 -12.77 -3.28 -3.99
CA HIS A 204 -11.62 -2.43 -3.66
C HIS A 204 -10.41 -2.65 -4.60
N GLU A 205 -10.36 -3.74 -5.38
CA GLU A 205 -9.26 -4.00 -6.31
C GLU A 205 -9.34 -3.17 -7.60
N GLU A 206 -10.54 -2.88 -8.10
CA GLU A 206 -10.74 -2.21 -9.38
C GLU A 206 -10.37 -0.72 -9.33
N ASP A 207 -10.45 -0.10 -8.15
CA ASP A 207 -10.17 1.33 -7.92
C ASP A 207 -8.65 1.66 -7.86
N ARG A 208 -7.76 0.66 -7.87
CA ARG A 208 -6.31 0.87 -7.66
C ARG A 208 -5.50 1.18 -8.92
N THR A 209 -6.09 1.06 -10.11
CA THR A 209 -5.40 1.42 -11.36
C THR A 209 -5.46 2.92 -11.66
N HIS A 210 -6.42 3.62 -11.07
CA HIS A 210 -6.62 5.06 -11.21
C HIS A 210 -6.77 5.69 -9.83
N ILE A 211 -5.83 6.55 -9.44
CA ILE A 211 -5.86 7.19 -8.13
C ILE A 211 -6.80 8.39 -8.19
N ILE A 212 -7.77 8.44 -7.27
CA ILE A 212 -8.54 9.64 -6.94
C ILE A 212 -8.05 10.12 -5.56
N PRO A 213 -7.08 11.04 -5.51
CA PRO A 213 -6.46 11.48 -4.26
C PRO A 213 -7.21 12.67 -3.64
N GLY A 214 -6.82 13.07 -2.43
CA GLY A 214 -7.24 14.33 -1.81
C GLY A 214 -8.57 14.27 -1.07
N LYS A 215 -8.99 13.08 -0.61
CA LYS A 215 -10.30 12.91 0.06
C LYS A 215 -10.26 13.10 1.57
N ALA A 216 -9.08 13.18 2.17
CA ALA A 216 -8.91 13.30 3.62
C ALA A 216 -7.88 14.37 3.98
N LYS A 217 -7.95 14.85 5.23
CA LYS A 217 -7.12 15.94 5.75
C LYS A 217 -5.66 15.53 5.96
N TYR A 218 -5.40 14.30 6.38
CA TYR A 218 -4.05 13.83 6.67
C TYR A 218 -3.60 12.78 5.68
N LEU A 219 -2.32 12.83 5.34
CA LEU A 219 -1.66 11.89 4.44
C LEU A 219 -0.38 11.38 5.11
N PHE A 220 -0.20 10.06 5.13
CA PHE A 220 1.00 9.41 5.64
C PHE A 220 1.69 8.65 4.51
N ILE A 221 2.94 8.98 4.21
CA ILE A 221 3.69 8.38 3.11
C ILE A 221 4.97 7.74 3.63
N TYR A 222 5.27 6.54 3.16
CA TYR A 222 6.60 5.96 3.33
C TYR A 222 6.94 5.01 2.17
N PRO A 223 8.24 4.89 1.82
CA PRO A 223 8.67 3.88 0.88
C PRO A 223 8.64 2.50 1.54
N PHE A 224 8.69 1.43 0.76
CA PHE A 224 8.67 0.08 1.30
C PHE A 224 9.51 -0.89 0.47
N VAL A 225 10.28 -1.73 1.16
CA VAL A 225 11.12 -2.78 0.57
C VAL A 225 10.90 -4.08 1.32
N LYS A 226 10.63 -5.15 0.56
CA LYS A 226 10.56 -6.51 1.07
C LYS A 226 11.95 -7.17 1.06
N THR A 227 12.14 -8.15 1.94
CA THR A 227 13.34 -8.99 1.91
C THR A 227 13.34 -9.93 0.70
N ARG A 228 14.49 -10.49 0.32
CA ARG A 228 14.57 -11.41 -0.85
C ARG A 228 13.83 -12.71 -0.60
N GLU A 229 13.79 -13.16 0.65
CA GLU A 229 13.07 -14.34 1.12
C GLU A 229 11.58 -14.26 0.78
N TRP A 230 10.98 -13.06 0.86
CA TRP A 230 9.60 -12.83 0.43
C TRP A 230 9.36 -13.30 -1.00
N TYR A 231 10.25 -12.96 -1.92
CA TYR A 231 10.13 -13.28 -3.33
C TYR A 231 10.39 -14.75 -3.64
N MET A 232 11.07 -15.47 -2.75
CA MET A 232 11.28 -16.91 -2.85
C MET A 232 10.08 -17.72 -2.33
N LEU A 233 9.15 -17.09 -1.60
CA LEU A 233 7.91 -17.74 -1.20
C LEU A 233 7.00 -17.98 -2.41
N THR A 234 6.29 -19.11 -2.34
CA THR A 234 5.25 -19.43 -3.32
C THR A 234 4.16 -18.36 -3.30
N LYS A 235 3.47 -18.19 -4.44
CA LYS A 235 2.34 -17.25 -4.53
C LYS A 235 1.26 -17.55 -3.48
N PHE A 236 0.99 -18.83 -3.24
CA PHE A 236 -0.01 -19.27 -2.26
C PHE A 236 0.37 -18.85 -0.83
N THR A 237 1.62 -19.09 -0.44
CA THR A 237 2.13 -18.67 0.88
C THR A 237 2.05 -17.16 1.04
N ARG A 238 2.44 -16.40 0.01
CA ARG A 238 2.32 -14.93 0.05
C ARG A 238 0.88 -14.46 0.14
N GLN A 239 -0.06 -15.09 -0.58
CA GLN A 239 -1.48 -14.76 -0.46
C GLN A 239 -1.97 -14.98 0.97
N GLY A 240 -1.69 -16.13 1.60
CA GLY A 240 -2.12 -16.37 2.99
C GLY A 240 -1.57 -15.36 4.00
N ILE A 241 -0.30 -14.93 3.83
CA ILE A 241 0.29 -13.86 4.66
C ILE A 241 -0.39 -12.51 4.38
N MET A 242 -0.71 -12.22 3.12
CA MET A 242 -1.43 -11.00 2.76
C MET A 242 -2.89 -11.02 3.17
N ASP A 243 -3.55 -12.18 3.27
CA ASP A 243 -4.92 -12.30 3.77
C ASP A 243 -5.01 -11.83 5.23
N GLU A 244 -4.01 -12.18 6.05
CA GLU A 244 -3.89 -11.66 7.42
C GLU A 244 -3.67 -10.14 7.44
N HIS A 245 -2.77 -9.63 6.60
CA HIS A 245 -2.51 -8.20 6.47
C HIS A 245 -3.77 -7.42 6.04
N ILE A 246 -4.50 -7.94 5.05
CA ILE A 246 -5.76 -7.36 4.54
C ILE A 246 -6.84 -7.41 5.63
N TYR A 247 -6.93 -8.51 6.38
CA TYR A 247 -7.88 -8.64 7.48
C TYR A 247 -7.67 -7.56 8.55
N VAL A 248 -6.42 -7.31 8.95
CA VAL A 248 -6.08 -6.21 9.87
C VAL A 248 -6.43 -4.86 9.25
N GLY A 249 -6.05 -4.61 7.99
CA GLY A 249 -6.37 -3.37 7.29
C GLY A 249 -7.87 -3.06 7.26
N ASN A 250 -8.70 -4.07 7.02
CA ASN A 250 -10.16 -3.94 6.97
C ASN A 250 -10.81 -3.59 8.32
N LYS A 251 -10.09 -3.68 9.44
CA LYS A 251 -10.55 -3.17 10.75
C LYS A 251 -10.54 -1.63 10.83
N TYR A 252 -9.82 -0.97 9.92
CA TYR A 252 -9.61 0.48 9.90
C TYR A 252 -10.17 1.12 8.61
N PRO A 253 -11.49 1.08 8.39
CA PRO A 253 -12.11 1.59 7.16
C PRO A 253 -12.00 3.12 6.99
N SER A 254 -11.64 3.84 8.05
CA SER A 254 -11.34 5.27 8.06
C SER A 254 -9.99 5.61 7.41
N VAL A 255 -9.15 4.61 7.11
CA VAL A 255 -7.82 4.78 6.52
C VAL A 255 -7.83 4.22 5.10
N LYS A 256 -7.73 5.11 4.11
CA LYS A 256 -7.66 4.73 2.70
C LYS A 256 -6.21 4.55 2.27
N LEU A 257 -5.87 3.37 1.77
CA LEU A 257 -4.53 3.04 1.25
C LEU A 257 -4.45 3.25 -0.27
N ASN A 258 -3.46 4.04 -0.70
CA ASN A 258 -3.00 4.12 -2.07
C ASN A 258 -1.61 3.48 -2.18
N THR A 259 -1.49 2.37 -2.90
CA THR A 259 -0.22 1.67 -3.11
C THR A 259 0.24 1.82 -4.55
N SER A 260 1.47 2.29 -4.75
CA SER A 260 2.14 2.35 -6.04
C SER A 260 3.46 1.58 -6.01
N TYR A 261 3.98 1.23 -7.19
CA TYR A 261 5.09 0.31 -7.38
C TYR A 261 6.27 1.01 -8.06
N SER A 262 7.49 0.80 -7.58
CA SER A 262 8.68 1.52 -8.03
C SER A 262 9.82 0.61 -8.52
N PHE A 263 9.56 -0.69 -8.69
CA PHE A 263 10.54 -1.68 -9.16
C PHE A 263 11.28 -1.24 -10.43
N GLY A 264 12.58 -0.97 -10.29
CA GLY A 264 13.48 -0.66 -11.40
C GLY A 264 13.41 0.78 -11.92
N ILE A 265 12.53 1.62 -11.35
CA ILE A 265 12.42 3.05 -11.69
C ILE A 265 12.78 3.96 -10.51
N ASP A 266 12.89 3.41 -9.30
CA ASP A 266 13.39 4.06 -8.09
C ASP A 266 14.06 3.00 -7.17
N ASP A 267 14.67 3.44 -6.07
CA ASP A 267 15.44 2.61 -5.15
C ASP A 267 14.57 1.64 -4.32
N TYR A 268 13.29 1.97 -4.15
CA TYR A 268 12.33 1.21 -3.35
C TYR A 268 11.46 0.30 -4.22
N GLU A 269 10.70 -0.59 -3.58
CA GLU A 269 9.80 -1.51 -4.30
C GLU A 269 8.36 -0.99 -4.38
N PHE A 270 7.91 -0.34 -3.31
CA PHE A 270 6.61 0.28 -3.22
C PHE A 270 6.72 1.66 -2.58
N VAL A 271 5.72 2.50 -2.86
CA VAL A 271 5.43 3.69 -2.08
C VAL A 271 3.99 3.54 -1.60
N VAL A 272 3.79 3.66 -0.28
CA VAL A 272 2.48 3.52 0.33
C VAL A 272 2.04 4.86 0.91
N ALA A 273 0.85 5.28 0.54
CA ALA A 273 0.26 6.56 0.88
C ALA A 273 -1.11 6.34 1.51
N PHE A 274 -1.26 6.67 2.80
CA PHE A 274 -2.48 6.46 3.57
C PHE A 274 -3.18 7.79 3.83
N GLU A 275 -4.42 7.92 3.38
CA GLU A 275 -5.29 9.08 3.60
C GLU A 275 -6.27 8.81 4.74
N THR A 276 -6.38 9.71 5.71
CA THR A 276 -7.39 9.63 6.78
C THR A 276 -7.63 10.99 7.44
N ASP A 277 -8.80 11.18 8.05
CA ASP A 277 -9.10 12.31 8.94
C ASP A 277 -8.74 12.02 10.40
N TYR A 278 -8.35 10.77 10.72
CA TYR A 278 -8.11 10.28 12.07
C TYR A 278 -6.69 9.72 12.22
N PRO A 279 -5.68 10.55 12.54
CA PRO A 279 -4.29 10.10 12.74
C PRO A 279 -4.13 8.98 13.77
N SER A 280 -4.99 8.93 14.79
CA SER A 280 -5.02 7.84 15.79
C SER A 280 -5.20 6.47 15.13
N ASP A 281 -6.13 6.38 14.18
CA ASP A 281 -6.47 5.13 13.52
C ASP A 281 -5.30 4.62 12.68
N PHE A 282 -4.54 5.53 12.06
CA PHE A 282 -3.33 5.18 11.34
C PHE A 282 -2.22 4.65 12.26
N VAL A 283 -2.03 5.27 13.43
CA VAL A 283 -1.05 4.77 14.42
C VAL A 283 -1.42 3.37 14.89
N ASP A 284 -2.68 3.15 15.26
CA ASP A 284 -3.17 1.85 15.72
C ASP A 284 -3.09 0.78 14.61
N LEU A 285 -3.48 1.13 13.38
CA LEU A 285 -3.35 0.26 12.21
C LEU A 285 -1.90 -0.19 12.00
N VAL A 286 -0.95 0.75 11.94
CA VAL A 286 0.45 0.40 11.69
C VAL A 286 1.00 -0.42 12.85
N MET A 287 0.63 -0.13 14.10
CA MET A 287 1.00 -0.92 15.27
C MET A 287 0.52 -2.38 15.14
N GLU A 288 -0.75 -2.59 14.82
CA GLU A 288 -1.30 -3.95 14.66
C GLU A 288 -0.66 -4.68 13.47
N LEU A 289 -0.40 -3.97 12.36
CA LEU A 289 0.29 -4.55 11.20
C LEU A 289 1.71 -5.05 11.52
N ARG A 290 2.39 -4.49 12.54
CA ARG A 290 3.71 -4.99 12.98
C ARG A 290 3.66 -6.40 13.55
N GLU A 291 2.52 -6.83 14.07
CA GLU A 291 2.34 -8.14 14.70
C GLU A 291 2.00 -9.25 13.68
N THR A 292 1.75 -8.88 12.42
CA THR A 292 1.43 -9.83 11.34
C THR A 292 2.66 -10.56 10.81
N GLN A 293 2.48 -11.75 10.24
CA GLN A 293 3.56 -12.53 9.62
C GLN A 293 4.25 -11.77 8.47
N GLY A 294 3.52 -10.86 7.81
CA GLY A 294 4.06 -10.03 6.73
C GLY A 294 5.17 -9.09 7.18
N SER A 295 5.20 -8.74 8.47
CA SER A 295 6.18 -7.86 9.11
C SER A 295 7.60 -8.46 9.10
N LEU A 296 7.73 -9.79 9.19
CA LEU A 296 9.02 -10.50 9.14
C LEU A 296 9.79 -10.29 7.83
N TYR A 297 9.10 -9.89 6.77
CA TYR A 297 9.66 -9.71 5.45
C TYR A 297 9.86 -8.24 5.08
N VAL A 298 9.79 -7.32 6.04
CA VAL A 298 10.05 -5.89 5.83
C VAL A 298 11.53 -5.63 6.00
N LYS A 299 12.17 -5.13 4.94
CA LYS A 299 13.58 -4.73 4.96
C LYS A 299 13.72 -3.26 5.35
N GLU A 300 12.89 -2.40 4.76
CA GLU A 300 12.95 -0.95 4.94
C GLU A 300 11.57 -0.34 4.69
N ASP A 301 11.14 0.53 5.59
CA ASP A 301 9.85 1.23 5.54
C ASP A 301 9.90 2.65 6.13
N THR A 302 11.09 3.23 6.10
CA THR A 302 11.39 4.58 6.57
C THR A 302 12.14 5.36 5.48
N PRO A 303 12.11 6.71 5.49
CA PRO A 303 11.40 7.59 6.43
C PRO A 303 9.88 7.62 6.22
N ILE A 304 9.16 7.93 7.30
CA ILE A 304 7.70 8.16 7.28
C ILE A 304 7.44 9.67 7.31
N PHE A 305 6.58 10.14 6.41
CA PHE A 305 6.15 11.52 6.30
C PHE A 305 4.69 11.66 6.73
N THR A 306 4.44 12.59 7.64
CA THR A 306 3.08 12.98 8.07
C THR A 306 2.78 14.35 7.47
N CYS A 307 1.75 14.42 6.65
CA CYS A 307 1.42 15.56 5.82
C CYS A 307 -0.01 16.06 6.13
N ILE A 308 -0.21 17.38 6.13
CA ILE A 308 -1.53 18.01 6.26
C ILE A 308 -1.93 18.57 4.89
N ALA A 309 -3.08 18.13 4.38
CA ALA A 309 -3.63 18.63 3.12
C ALA A 309 -3.96 20.12 3.23
N GLN A 310 -3.56 20.88 2.21
CA GLN A 310 -3.83 22.31 2.08
C GLN A 310 -4.09 22.65 0.62
N SER A 311 -4.78 23.77 0.36
CA SER A 311 -4.79 24.35 -0.98
C SER A 311 -3.37 24.75 -1.40
N LEU A 312 -3.13 24.93 -2.71
CA LEU A 312 -1.80 25.32 -3.20
C LEU A 312 -1.35 26.64 -2.55
N GLU A 313 -2.26 27.61 -2.48
CA GLU A 313 -2.04 28.91 -1.84
C GLU A 313 -1.75 28.77 -0.34
N ASP A 314 -2.57 28.01 0.40
CA ASP A 314 -2.40 27.82 1.83
C ASP A 314 -1.07 27.10 2.16
N ALA A 315 -0.69 26.11 1.35
CA ALA A 315 0.57 25.39 1.51
C ALA A 315 1.77 26.32 1.36
N VAL A 316 1.76 27.17 0.33
CA VAL A 316 2.83 28.15 0.09
C VAL A 316 2.85 29.22 1.20
N ASN A 317 1.68 29.70 1.64
CA ASN A 317 1.58 30.66 2.73
C ASN A 317 2.01 30.07 4.09
N SER A 318 1.86 28.76 4.29
CA SER A 318 2.28 28.07 5.52
C SER A 318 3.79 28.09 5.77
N LEU A 319 4.61 28.40 4.75
CA LEU A 319 6.07 28.48 4.83
C LEU A 319 6.59 29.60 5.76
N GLY A 320 5.70 30.48 6.22
CA GLY A 320 6.00 31.54 7.19
C GLY A 320 6.74 32.72 6.56
N CYS A 321 6.37 33.09 5.33
CA CYS A 321 6.97 34.15 4.52
C CYS A 321 5.93 35.04 3.86
#